data_AF-A0A920GQE1-F1
#
_entry.id   AF-A0A920GQE1-F1
#
_cell.length_a   1.000
_cell.length_b   1.000
_cell.length_c   1.000
_cell.angle_alpha   90.00
_cell.angle_beta   90.00
_cell.angle_gamma   90.00
#
_symmetry.space_group_name_H-M   'P 1'
#
loop_
_entity.id
_entity.type
_entity.pdbx_description
1 polymer ?
#
loop_
_entity_poly.entity_id
_entity_poly.type
_entity_poly.pdbx_seq_one_letter_code
_entity_poly.pdbx_strand_id
1 'polypeptide(L)' 'MTEHKVFNDLASIVLENFKDKPTSLTAGQQEASSILWTSADGHCKIGVWECQPGHFTADRIRR' A
#
# COMPACT_ATOMS: atom_id res chain seq x y z
N MET A 1 21.52 -15.67 4.01
CA MET A 1 20.40 -16.26 3.25
C MET A 1 19.13 -15.82 3.96
N THR A 2 18.27 -15.04 3.31
CA THR A 2 17.08 -14.47 3.96
C THR A 2 16.04 -15.57 4.18
N GLU A 3 15.59 -15.78 5.41
CA GLU A 3 14.52 -16.75 5.68
C GLU A 3 13.17 -16.19 5.24
N HIS A 4 12.58 -16.77 4.18
CA HIS A 4 11.29 -16.34 3.64
C HIS A 4 10.10 -16.55 4.58
N LYS A 5 10.24 -17.38 5.62
CA LYS A 5 9.18 -17.66 6.61
C LYS A 5 8.67 -16.41 7.31
N VAL A 6 9.51 -15.40 7.50
CA VAL A 6 9.14 -14.15 8.18
C VAL A 6 8.06 -13.37 7.41
N PHE A 7 7.93 -13.58 6.09
CA PHE A 7 6.99 -12.82 5.26
C PHE A 7 5.67 -13.54 5.00
N ASN A 8 5.54 -14.82 5.38
CA ASN A 8 4.31 -15.58 5.15
C ASN A 8 3.09 -14.94 5.83
N ASP A 9 3.30 -14.35 7.00
CA ASP A 9 2.23 -13.71 7.76
C ASP A 9 1.70 -12.45 7.06
N LEU A 10 2.48 -11.82 6.17
CA LEU A 10 2.03 -10.66 5.40
C LEU A 10 0.87 -11.00 4.45
N ALA A 11 0.85 -12.22 3.90
CA ALA A 11 -0.20 -12.67 3.00
C ALA A 11 -1.55 -12.87 3.71
N SER A 12 -1.54 -13.01 5.03
CA SER A 12 -2.74 -13.16 5.86
C SER A 12 -3.33 -11.82 6.31
N ILE A 13 -2.67 -10.69 6.00
CA ILE A 13 -3.15 -9.35 6.39
C ILE A 13 -4.27 -8.95 5.44
N VAL A 14 -5.49 -8.88 5.98
CA VAL A 14 -6.65 -8.36 5.28
C VAL A 14 -6.59 -6.83 5.28
N LEU A 15 -6.66 -6.22 4.09
CA LEU A 15 -6.78 -4.79 3.93
C LEU A 15 -8.26 -4.39 3.85
N GLU A 16 -8.63 -3.40 4.66
CA GLU A 16 -9.99 -2.86 4.75
C GLU A 16 -10.00 -1.38 4.37
N ASN A 17 -11.19 -0.78 4.30
CA ASN A 17 -11.37 0.65 4.06
C ASN A 17 -10.71 1.16 2.77
N PHE A 18 -10.92 0.45 1.67
CA PHE A 18 -10.52 0.90 0.34
C PHE A 18 -11.08 2.29 0.05
N LYS A 19 -10.21 3.16 -0.44
CA LYS A 19 -10.53 4.55 -0.81
C LYS A 19 -10.07 4.82 -2.23
N ASP A 20 -10.70 5.78 -2.87
CA ASP A 20 -10.33 6.19 -4.22
C ASP A 20 -8.84 6.51 -4.30
N LYS A 21 -8.18 5.89 -5.28
CA LYS A 21 -6.75 6.02 -5.48
C LYS A 21 -6.43 7.43 -5.98
N PRO A 22 -5.69 8.25 -5.20
CA PRO A 22 -5.51 9.67 -5.53
C PRO A 22 -4.75 9.94 -6.83
N THR A 23 -3.97 8.98 -7.29
CA THR A 23 -3.16 9.06 -8.53
C THR A 23 -3.70 8.15 -9.63
N SER A 24 -4.97 7.74 -9.54
CA SER A 24 -5.59 6.90 -10.55
C SER A 24 -5.79 7.64 -11.87
N LEU A 25 -5.53 6.92 -12.96
CA LEU A 25 -5.95 7.27 -14.33
C LEU A 25 -7.18 6.46 -14.77
N THR A 26 -7.66 5.56 -13.91
CA THR A 26 -8.82 4.68 -14.14
C THR A 26 -9.94 5.06 -13.18
N ALA A 27 -11.10 5.46 -13.70
CA ALA A 27 -12.21 5.89 -12.87
C ALA A 27 -12.64 4.79 -11.89
N GLY A 28 -12.82 5.16 -10.62
CA GLY A 28 -13.25 4.23 -9.56
C GLY A 28 -12.19 3.25 -9.05
N GLN A 29 -10.93 3.33 -9.49
CA GLN A 29 -9.85 2.52 -8.91
C GLN A 29 -9.64 2.91 -7.45
N GLN A 30 -9.59 1.92 -6.56
CA GLN A 30 -9.36 2.12 -5.13
C GLN A 30 -8.07 1.46 -4.64
N GLU A 31 -7.54 1.98 -3.54
CA GLU A 31 -6.39 1.45 -2.83
C GLU A 31 -6.63 1.39 -1.32
N ALA A 32 -5.90 0.50 -0.64
CA ALA A 32 -5.87 0.38 0.80
C ALA A 32 -4.44 0.08 1.27
N SER A 33 -4.13 0.41 2.52
CA SER A 33 -2.83 0.13 3.12
C SER A 33 -2.93 -0.10 4.62
N SER A 34 -2.06 -0.95 5.14
CA SER A 34 -1.82 -1.12 6.57
C SER A 34 -0.35 -0.88 6.89
N ILE A 35 -0.08 0.03 7.83
CA ILE A 35 1.28 0.30 8.33
C ILE A 35 1.57 -0.71 9.43
N LEU A 36 2.65 -1.47 9.28
CA LEU A 36 3.06 -2.53 10.21
C LEU A 36 4.22 -2.09 11.10
N TRP A 37 5.02 -1.15 10.63
CA TRP A 37 6.12 -0.59 11.38
C TRP A 37 6.35 0.86 11.00
N THR A 38 6.74 1.65 11.99
CA THR A 38 7.15 3.05 11.83
C THR A 38 8.47 3.23 12.59
N SER A 39 9.43 3.93 12.00
CA SER A 39 10.69 4.25 12.67
C SER A 39 10.45 5.11 13.91
N ALA A 40 11.37 5.06 14.88
CA ALA A 40 11.24 5.83 16.11
C ALA A 40 11.13 7.36 15.87
N ASP A 41 11.75 7.85 14.80
CA ASP A 41 11.70 9.24 14.34
C ASP A 41 10.52 9.56 13.41
N GLY A 42 9.71 8.56 13.05
CA GLY A 42 8.52 8.70 12.21
C GLY A 42 8.76 8.92 10.71
N HIS A 43 10.02 8.99 10.27
CA HIS A 43 10.36 9.28 8.88
C HIS A 43 10.20 8.10 7.94
N CYS A 44 10.32 6.86 8.45
CA CYS A 44 10.16 5.64 7.67
C CYS A 44 8.93 4.87 8.13
N LYS A 45 8.16 4.38 7.16
CA LYS A 45 6.97 3.54 7.37
C LYS A 45 7.07 2.33 6.46
N ILE A 46 6.82 1.16 7.00
CA ILE A 46 6.82 -0.10 6.28
C ILE A 46 5.45 -0.76 6.50
N GLY A 47 4.87 -1.31 5.44
CA GLY A 47 3.55 -1.89 5.49
C GLY A 47 3.21 -2.67 4.24
N VAL A 48 1.95 -3.13 4.20
CA VAL A 48 1.35 -3.79 3.04
C VAL A 48 0.37 -2.82 2.36
N TRP A 49 0.31 -2.89 1.04
CA TRP A 49 -0.51 -2.04 0.21
C TRP A 49 -1.10 -2.84 -0.94
N GLU A 50 -2.37 -2.56 -1.25
CA GLU A 50 -3.08 -3.14 -2.37
C GLU A 50 -3.80 -2.05 -3.15
N CYS A 51 -3.88 -2.26 -4.46
CA CYS A 51 -4.63 -1.43 -5.38
C CYS A 51 -5.40 -2.32 -6.33
N GLN A 52 -6.66 -1.95 -6.56
CA GLN A 52 -7.51 -2.62 -7.53
C GLN A 52 -6.93 -2.47 -8.95
N PRO A 53 -7.31 -3.35 -9.90
CA PRO A 53 -6.85 -3.26 -11.29
C PRO A 53 -7.08 -1.89 -11.94
N GLY A 54 -6.13 -1.44 -12.76
CA GLY A 54 -6.18 -0.15 -13.46
C GLY A 54 -4.80 0.47 -13.68
N HIS A 55 -4.78 1.71 -14.15
CA HIS A 55 -3.56 2.50 -14.40
C HIS A 55 -3.48 3.67 -13.44
N PHE A 56 -2.26 4.00 -13.00
CA PHE A 56 -2.00 5.12 -12.10
C PHE A 56 -0.61 5.71 -12.31
N THR A 57 -0.38 6.91 -11.81
CA THR A 57 0.94 7.55 -11.78
C THR A 57 1.60 7.38 -10.41
N ALA A 58 2.93 7.25 -10.40
CA ALA A 58 3.72 7.34 -9.17
C ALA A 58 3.80 8.80 -8.66
N ASP A 59 3.66 9.77 -9.57
CA ASP A 59 3.63 11.19 -9.24
C ASP A 59 2.33 11.57 -8.53
N ARG A 60 2.47 12.16 -7.34
CA ARG A 60 1.37 12.74 -6.55
C ARG A 60 1.12 14.22 -6.88
N ILE A 61 1.89 14.79 -7.80
CA ILE A 61 1.77 16.21 -8.17
C ILE A 61 0.46 16.38 -8.93
N ARG A 62 -0.55 16.91 -8.24
CA ARG A 62 -1.78 17.41 -8.85
C ARG A 62 -1.41 18.61 -9.73
N ARG A 63 -1.67 18.53 -11.04
CA ARG A 63 -1.86 19.74 -11.83
C ARG A 63 -3.27 20.28 -11.59
#